data_AF-A0A3B1CUI6-F1
#
_entry.id   AF-A0A3B1CUI6-F1
#
_cell.length_a   1.000
_cell.length_b   1.000
_cell.length_c   1.000
_cell.angle_alpha   90.00
_cell.angle_beta   90.00
_cell.angle_gamma   90.00
#
_symmetry.space_group_name_H-M   'P 1'
#
loop_
_entity.id
_entity.type
_entity.pdbx_description
1 polymer ?
#
loop_
_entity_poly.entity_id
_entity_poly.type
_entity_poly.pdbx_seq_one_letter_code
_entity_poly.pdbx_strand_id
1 'polypeptide(L)'
;MKIKVFVVAAGLLASGLMGQGMSEAGGTPKASDQTLHGIGEKVGHAFKFEPFDPPMKDHLWMKTDEGKASFFHFAKVVSESGNKVLFIGDAIKGTFCAENQPEMGKTGYVHFHSAMKADGHKHGHGGKAGQKGYWLRHIALGEFDMMGIHFTPGIAHNFKATPAPSCK
;
A
#
# COMPACT_ATOMS: atom_id res chain seq x y z
N MET A 1 -38.62 68.78 32.75
CA MET A 1 -38.21 68.94 31.34
C MET A 1 -36.99 68.06 31.11
N LYS A 2 -37.02 67.23 30.06
CA LYS A 2 -35.95 66.28 29.68
C LYS A 2 -34.70 67.05 29.23
N ILE A 3 -33.51 66.51 29.50
CA ILE A 3 -32.39 66.38 28.54
C ILE A 3 -31.48 65.25 29.05
N LYS A 4 -31.29 64.24 28.20
CA LYS A 4 -30.29 63.19 28.32
C LYS A 4 -29.00 63.73 27.70
N VAL A 5 -27.86 63.55 28.37
CA VAL A 5 -26.54 63.66 27.73
C VAL A 5 -25.82 62.34 27.98
N PHE A 6 -25.62 61.59 26.90
CA PHE A 6 -24.73 60.43 26.85
C PHE A 6 -23.31 60.95 26.61
N VAL A 7 -22.38 60.58 27.48
CA VAL A 7 -20.94 60.66 27.19
C VAL A 7 -20.42 59.24 27.17
N VAL A 8 -20.03 58.79 25.97
CA VAL A 8 -19.28 57.56 25.75
C VAL A 8 -17.81 57.95 25.86
N ALA A 9 -17.12 57.42 26.87
CA ALA A 9 -15.66 57.46 26.95
C ALA A 9 -15.13 56.03 26.94
N ALA A 10 -14.46 55.69 25.84
CA ALA A 10 -13.79 54.43 25.59
C ALA A 10 -12.56 54.29 26.52
N GLY A 11 -12.53 53.23 27.31
CA GLY A 11 -11.36 52.83 28.11
C GLY A 11 -10.69 51.61 27.48
N LEU A 12 -9.40 51.75 27.15
CA LEU A 12 -8.56 50.75 26.49
C LEU A 12 -8.50 49.41 27.25
N LEU A 13 -8.70 48.32 26.50
CA LEU A 13 -8.35 46.96 26.89
C LEU A 13 -6.82 46.80 26.85
N ALA A 14 -6.19 46.62 28.00
CA ALA A 14 -4.81 46.16 28.09
C ALA A 14 -4.79 44.65 27.78
N SER A 15 -4.43 44.32 26.54
CA SER A 15 -4.21 42.95 26.07
C SER A 15 -2.97 42.35 26.71
N GLY A 16 -3.15 41.65 27.84
CA GLY A 16 -2.16 40.72 28.38
C GLY A 16 -2.13 39.43 27.56
N LEU A 17 -1.60 39.50 26.34
CA LEU A 17 -1.18 38.30 25.61
C LEU A 17 0.12 37.80 26.25
N MET A 18 -0.02 37.01 27.31
CA MET A 18 1.06 36.12 27.73
C MET A 18 1.36 35.21 26.53
N GLY A 19 2.52 35.43 25.92
CA GLY A 19 3.07 34.54 24.92
C GLY A 19 3.20 33.15 25.53
N GLN A 20 2.26 32.27 25.19
CA GLN A 20 2.51 30.84 25.19
C GLN A 20 3.58 30.62 24.12
N GLY A 21 4.83 30.63 24.55
CA GLY A 21 5.90 29.99 23.81
C GLY A 21 5.53 28.53 23.66
N MET A 22 4.85 28.19 22.57
CA MET A 22 4.75 26.82 22.11
C MET A 22 6.14 26.44 21.63
N SER A 23 6.93 25.92 22.56
CA SER A 23 8.04 25.05 22.24
C SER A 23 7.45 23.86 21.49
N GLU A 24 7.45 23.92 20.16
CA GLU A 24 7.27 22.74 19.32
C GLU A 24 8.43 21.79 19.63
N ALA A 25 8.19 20.88 20.57
CA ALA A 25 9.04 19.71 20.74
C ALA A 25 8.89 18.87 19.47
N GLY A 26 9.87 19.00 18.57
CA GLY A 26 9.94 18.34 17.27
C GLY A 26 10.05 16.82 17.38
N GLY A 27 8.98 16.15 17.77
CA GLY A 27 8.81 14.71 17.64
C GLY A 27 7.96 14.38 16.41
N THR A 28 8.32 13.29 15.70
CA THR A 28 7.46 12.75 14.64
C THR A 28 6.10 12.38 15.24
N PRO A 29 4.98 12.86 14.67
CA PRO A 29 3.66 12.48 15.15
C PRO A 29 3.50 10.95 15.17
N LYS A 30 3.05 10.40 16.29
CA LYS A 30 2.71 8.98 16.42
C LYS A 30 1.20 8.81 16.34
N ALA A 31 0.74 7.92 15.46
CA ALA A 31 -0.67 7.53 15.43
C ALA A 31 -1.02 6.76 16.71
N SER A 32 -2.23 6.96 17.23
CA SER A 32 -2.75 6.13 18.33
C SER A 32 -3.20 4.77 17.79
N ASP A 33 -3.31 3.78 18.68
CA ASP A 33 -3.83 2.45 18.32
C ASP A 33 -5.25 2.53 17.73
N GLN A 34 -6.08 3.43 18.24
CA GLN A 34 -7.41 3.68 17.70
C GLN A 34 -7.35 4.23 16.26
N THR A 35 -6.42 5.14 15.98
CA THR A 35 -6.20 5.64 14.62
C THR A 35 -5.73 4.51 13.69
N LEU A 36 -4.77 3.69 14.14
CA LEU A 36 -4.27 2.55 13.35
C LEU A 36 -5.35 1.52 13.09
N HIS A 37 -6.19 1.22 14.09
CA HIS A 37 -7.33 0.31 13.94
C HIS A 37 -8.33 0.84 12.91
N GLY A 38 -8.72 2.11 13.00
CA GLY A 38 -9.64 2.73 12.05
C GLY A 38 -9.10 2.78 10.62
N ILE A 39 -7.78 2.99 10.45
CA ILE A 39 -7.11 2.86 9.15
C ILE A 39 -7.23 1.43 8.64
N GLY A 40 -6.87 0.44 9.46
CA GLY A 40 -6.89 -0.97 9.10
C GLY A 40 -8.28 -1.45 8.64
N GLU A 41 -9.33 -1.08 9.37
CA GLU A 41 -10.71 -1.43 9.03
C GLU A 41 -11.13 -0.82 7.68
N LYS A 42 -10.91 0.49 7.51
CA LYS A 42 -11.30 1.20 6.28
C LYS A 42 -10.52 0.73 5.06
N VAL A 43 -9.21 0.54 5.23
CA VAL A 43 -8.33 0.08 4.15
C VAL A 43 -8.65 -1.36 3.78
N GLY A 44 -8.81 -2.27 4.75
CA GLY A 44 -9.15 -3.68 4.48
C GLY A 44 -10.44 -3.82 3.66
N HIS A 45 -11.48 -3.06 3.98
CA HIS A 45 -12.74 -3.07 3.23
C HIS A 45 -12.65 -2.52 1.80
N ALA A 46 -11.59 -1.81 1.43
CA ALA A 46 -11.42 -1.30 0.07
C ALA A 46 -10.94 -2.38 -0.93
N PHE A 47 -10.35 -3.47 -0.43
CA PHE A 47 -9.71 -4.50 -1.25
C PHE A 47 -10.73 -5.59 -1.66
N LYS A 48 -11.51 -5.29 -2.69
CA LYS A 48 -12.59 -6.17 -3.22
C LYS A 48 -12.34 -6.69 -4.64
N PHE A 49 -11.16 -6.42 -5.20
CA PHE A 49 -10.82 -6.82 -6.56
C PHE A 49 -10.24 -8.25 -6.56
N GLU A 50 -10.43 -9.01 -7.64
CA GLU A 50 -9.85 -10.35 -7.81
C GLU A 50 -9.30 -10.50 -9.24
N PRO A 51 -7.99 -10.24 -9.47
CA PRO A 51 -7.42 -10.24 -10.82
C PRO A 51 -7.05 -11.62 -11.40
N PHE A 52 -7.11 -12.69 -10.61
CA PHE A 52 -6.55 -14.00 -10.97
C PHE A 52 -7.54 -15.15 -10.76
N ASP A 53 -7.42 -16.17 -11.59
CA ASP A 53 -8.20 -17.42 -11.52
C ASP A 53 -7.25 -18.63 -11.45
N PRO A 54 -7.21 -19.38 -10.33
CA PRO A 54 -7.99 -19.16 -9.10
C PRO A 54 -7.49 -17.95 -8.27
N PRO A 55 -8.32 -17.40 -7.36
CA PRO A 55 -7.89 -16.35 -6.45
C PRO A 55 -6.72 -16.77 -5.55
N MET A 56 -5.83 -15.82 -5.25
CA MET A 56 -4.73 -16.02 -4.30
C MET A 56 -5.24 -15.82 -2.87
N LYS A 57 -5.30 -16.90 -2.10
CA LYS A 57 -5.99 -16.96 -0.80
C LYS A 57 -5.28 -16.19 0.32
N ASP A 58 -4.00 -15.91 0.14
CA ASP A 58 -3.10 -15.15 1.00
C ASP A 58 -2.98 -13.68 0.57
N HIS A 59 -3.82 -13.23 -0.36
CA HIS A 59 -3.80 -11.86 -0.85
C HIS A 59 -5.16 -11.17 -0.76
N LEU A 60 -5.12 -9.86 -0.57
CA LEU A 60 -6.23 -8.95 -0.84
C LEU A 60 -5.82 -8.02 -1.98
N TRP A 61 -6.75 -7.68 -2.88
CA TRP A 61 -6.47 -6.81 -4.03
C TRP A 61 -7.45 -5.64 -4.11
N MET A 62 -6.95 -4.49 -4.54
CA MET A 62 -7.73 -3.29 -4.82
C MET A 62 -7.33 -2.76 -6.20
N LYS A 63 -8.30 -2.53 -7.08
CA LYS A 63 -8.04 -1.80 -8.33
C LYS A 63 -7.80 -0.33 -7.98
N THR A 64 -6.65 0.21 -8.38
CA THR A 64 -6.30 1.61 -8.13
C THR A 64 -6.56 2.50 -9.33
N ASP A 65 -6.40 1.96 -10.54
CA ASP A 65 -6.59 2.66 -11.81
C ASP A 65 -6.84 1.65 -12.93
N GLU A 66 -7.03 2.11 -14.16
CA GLU A 66 -6.98 1.24 -15.33
C GLU A 66 -5.62 0.55 -15.45
N GLY A 67 -5.64 -0.78 -15.47
CA GLY A 67 -4.42 -1.59 -15.58
C GLY A 67 -3.52 -1.56 -14.35
N LYS A 68 -3.95 -0.98 -13.22
CA LYS A 68 -3.17 -0.94 -11.97
C LYS A 68 -3.96 -1.48 -10.78
N ALA A 69 -3.25 -2.13 -9.87
CA ALA A 69 -3.82 -2.59 -8.61
C ALA A 69 -2.81 -2.44 -7.47
N SER A 70 -3.33 -2.40 -6.25
CA SER A 70 -2.56 -2.57 -5.01
C SER A 70 -2.98 -3.87 -4.35
N PHE A 71 -2.08 -4.47 -3.58
CA PHE A 71 -2.37 -5.69 -2.85
C PHE A 71 -1.70 -5.73 -1.49
N PHE A 72 -2.28 -6.53 -0.60
CA PHE A 72 -1.64 -7.01 0.62
C PHE A 72 -1.32 -8.48 0.45
N HIS A 73 -0.13 -8.89 0.88
CA HIS A 73 0.29 -10.29 0.94
C HIS A 73 0.50 -10.67 2.40
N PHE A 74 -0.23 -11.68 2.84
CA PHE A 74 -0.29 -12.13 4.23
C PHE A 74 0.58 -13.37 4.47
N ALA A 75 0.96 -13.61 5.72
CA ALA A 75 1.73 -14.78 6.11
C ALA A 75 0.96 -16.11 5.95
N LYS A 76 -0.37 -16.05 5.96
CA LYS A 76 -1.30 -17.18 5.85
C LYS A 76 -2.50 -16.82 4.98
N VAL A 77 -3.42 -17.75 4.78
CA VAL A 77 -4.72 -17.47 4.15
C VAL A 77 -5.43 -16.34 4.89
N VAL A 78 -6.01 -15.39 4.15
CA VAL A 78 -6.61 -14.16 4.69
C VAL A 78 -7.72 -14.43 5.71
N SER A 79 -8.46 -15.54 5.56
CA SER A 79 -9.53 -15.94 6.48
C SER A 79 -9.05 -16.49 7.83
N GLU A 80 -7.75 -16.73 8.00
CA GLU A 80 -7.21 -17.24 9.26
C GLU A 80 -7.04 -16.12 10.31
N SER A 81 -7.32 -16.44 11.57
CA SER A 81 -7.14 -15.49 12.68
C SER A 81 -5.66 -15.27 13.01
N GLY A 82 -5.33 -14.08 13.53
CA GLY A 82 -3.96 -13.73 13.92
C GLY A 82 -2.97 -13.63 12.76
N ASN A 83 -3.48 -13.47 11.53
CA ASN A 83 -2.66 -13.33 10.34
C ASN A 83 -1.89 -11.99 10.34
N LYS A 84 -0.76 -11.94 9.64
CA LYS A 84 0.11 -10.77 9.55
C LYS A 84 0.25 -10.36 8.10
N VAL A 85 0.14 -9.05 7.84
CA VAL A 85 0.51 -8.48 6.54
C VAL A 85 2.04 -8.44 6.48
N LEU A 86 2.62 -9.12 5.48
CA LEU A 86 4.07 -9.16 5.27
C LEU A 86 4.52 -8.14 4.23
N PHE A 87 3.75 -8.03 3.15
CA PHE A 87 4.01 -7.07 2.09
C PHE A 87 2.79 -6.21 1.81
N ILE A 88 3.06 -4.95 1.49
CA ILE A 88 2.21 -4.19 0.57
C ILE A 88 2.81 -4.30 -0.82
N GLY A 89 1.99 -4.16 -1.85
CA GLY A 89 2.49 -4.15 -3.19
C GLY A 89 1.58 -3.44 -4.16
N ASP A 90 2.12 -3.22 -5.34
CA ASP A 90 1.41 -2.68 -6.48
C ASP A 90 1.72 -3.49 -7.73
N ALA A 91 0.78 -3.46 -8.65
CA ALA A 91 0.77 -4.29 -9.82
C ALA A 91 0.41 -3.47 -11.06
N ILE A 92 1.14 -3.70 -12.14
CA ILE A 92 0.92 -3.05 -13.44
C ILE A 92 0.60 -4.14 -14.46
N LYS A 93 -0.52 -3.99 -15.15
CA LYS A 93 -0.95 -4.89 -16.22
C LYS A 93 0.07 -4.84 -17.36
N GLY A 94 0.43 -6.00 -17.87
CA GLY A 94 1.38 -6.13 -18.96
C GLY A 94 1.33 -7.51 -19.59
N THR A 95 2.40 -7.86 -20.30
CA THR A 95 2.61 -9.21 -20.81
C THR A 95 3.92 -9.79 -20.30
N PHE A 96 4.01 -11.11 -20.28
CA PHE A 96 5.20 -11.83 -19.86
C PHE A 96 6.27 -11.82 -20.96
N CYS A 97 6.91 -10.67 -21.11
CA CYS A 97 8.01 -10.38 -22.02
C CYS A 97 9.02 -9.50 -21.28
N ALA A 98 10.32 -9.74 -21.47
CA ALA A 98 11.36 -8.94 -20.85
C ALA A 98 11.22 -7.45 -21.16
N GLU A 99 10.82 -7.11 -22.39
CA GLU A 99 10.67 -5.73 -22.86
C GLU A 99 9.44 -5.03 -22.28
N ASN A 100 8.47 -5.79 -21.76
CA ASN A 100 7.26 -5.26 -21.15
C ASN A 100 7.32 -5.25 -19.62
N GLN A 101 8.44 -5.70 -19.04
CA GLN A 101 8.69 -5.58 -17.61
C GLN A 101 8.98 -4.10 -17.26
N PRO A 102 8.23 -3.46 -16.34
CA PRO A 102 8.44 -2.05 -16.01
C PRO A 102 9.87 -1.76 -15.59
N GLU A 103 10.50 -0.79 -16.25
CA GLU A 103 11.90 -0.38 -16.03
C GLU A 103 12.89 -1.56 -16.02
N MET A 104 12.61 -2.63 -16.78
CA MET A 104 13.39 -3.87 -16.79
C MET A 104 13.59 -4.47 -15.38
N GLY A 105 12.62 -4.29 -14.49
CA GLY A 105 12.63 -4.80 -13.12
C GLY A 105 13.43 -3.94 -12.12
N LYS A 106 14.12 -2.88 -12.56
CA LYS A 106 14.95 -2.02 -11.69
C LYS A 106 14.16 -1.35 -10.57
N THR A 107 12.87 -1.14 -10.76
CA THR A 107 11.96 -0.51 -9.78
C THR A 107 11.25 -1.51 -8.87
N GLY A 108 11.57 -2.81 -8.96
CA GLY A 108 11.03 -3.86 -8.09
C GLY A 108 9.90 -4.70 -8.69
N TYR A 109 9.45 -4.39 -9.91
CA TYR A 109 8.46 -5.21 -10.64
C TYR A 109 9.10 -6.48 -11.20
N VAL A 110 9.48 -7.40 -10.32
CA VAL A 110 10.27 -8.60 -10.67
C VAL A 110 9.45 -9.87 -10.78
N HIS A 111 8.21 -9.85 -10.28
CA HIS A 111 7.36 -11.03 -10.16
C HIS A 111 6.12 -10.86 -11.02
N PHE A 112 5.91 -11.74 -12.00
CA PHE A 112 4.75 -11.72 -12.87
C PHE A 112 3.71 -12.76 -12.44
N HIS A 113 2.44 -12.36 -12.48
CA HIS A 113 1.31 -13.28 -12.46
C HIS A 113 0.50 -13.17 -13.75
N SER A 114 0.35 -14.28 -14.45
CA SER A 114 -0.62 -14.47 -15.53
C SER A 114 -2.04 -14.23 -15.05
N ALA A 115 -2.82 -13.50 -15.85
CA ALA A 115 -4.27 -13.36 -15.67
C ALA A 115 -5.08 -14.46 -16.37
N MET A 116 -4.42 -15.35 -17.13
CA MET A 116 -5.05 -16.57 -17.64
C MET A 116 -5.28 -17.55 -16.50
N LYS A 117 -6.35 -18.34 -16.60
CA LYS A 117 -6.64 -19.45 -15.69
C LYS A 117 -5.42 -20.35 -15.54
N ALA A 118 -4.99 -20.56 -14.31
CA ALA A 118 -3.82 -21.38 -14.00
C ALA A 118 -4.24 -22.76 -13.47
N ASP A 119 -3.58 -23.81 -13.96
CA ASP A 119 -3.77 -25.16 -13.44
C ASP A 119 -2.97 -25.34 -12.13
N GLY A 120 -3.68 -25.48 -11.02
CA GLY A 120 -3.13 -25.91 -9.72
C GLY A 120 -1.93 -25.08 -9.21
N HIS A 121 -0.84 -25.80 -8.86
CA HIS A 121 0.30 -25.35 -8.05
C HIS A 121 1.14 -24.20 -8.63
N LYS A 122 0.95 -23.84 -9.91
CA LYS A 122 1.69 -22.71 -10.50
C LYS A 122 1.10 -21.35 -10.12
N HIS A 123 -0.14 -21.30 -9.63
CA HIS A 123 -0.85 -20.08 -9.19
C HIS A 123 -0.73 -18.87 -10.14
N GLY A 124 -0.48 -19.12 -11.43
CA GLY A 124 -0.25 -18.07 -12.42
C GLY A 124 1.14 -17.43 -12.39
N HIS A 125 2.12 -17.88 -11.59
CA HIS A 125 3.48 -17.34 -11.60
C HIS A 125 4.11 -17.47 -13.00
N GLY A 126 4.59 -16.34 -13.54
CA GLY A 126 5.15 -16.26 -14.89
C GLY A 126 4.11 -16.49 -15.98
N GLY A 127 4.54 -17.02 -17.11
CA GLY A 127 3.66 -17.32 -18.24
C GLY A 127 4.41 -17.78 -19.47
N LYS A 128 3.70 -17.94 -20.57
CA LYS A 128 4.29 -18.04 -21.91
C LYS A 128 4.69 -16.65 -22.41
N ALA A 129 5.61 -16.57 -23.36
CA ALA A 129 5.92 -15.33 -24.05
C ALA A 129 4.64 -14.62 -24.53
N GLY A 130 4.49 -13.33 -24.19
CA GLY A 130 3.34 -12.52 -24.58
C GLY A 130 2.07 -12.73 -23.75
N GLN A 131 2.08 -13.63 -22.77
CA GLN A 131 0.91 -13.93 -21.95
C GLN A 131 0.50 -12.71 -21.11
N LYS A 132 -0.79 -12.37 -21.11
CA LYS A 132 -1.33 -11.23 -20.37
C LYS A 132 -1.38 -11.51 -18.87
N GLY A 133 -1.10 -10.49 -18.08
CA GLY A 133 -1.07 -10.59 -16.62
C GLY A 133 -0.64 -9.28 -15.97
N TYR A 134 -0.03 -9.39 -14.81
CA TYR A 134 0.46 -8.26 -14.03
C TYR A 134 1.90 -8.49 -13.63
N TRP A 135 2.71 -7.43 -13.72
CA TRP A 135 3.99 -7.33 -13.05
C TRP A 135 3.78 -6.75 -11.65
N LEU A 136 4.27 -7.44 -10.63
CA LEU A 136 4.06 -7.15 -9.22
C LEU A 136 5.36 -6.66 -8.60
N ARG A 137 5.24 -5.65 -7.76
CA ARG A 137 6.29 -5.20 -6.86
C ARG A 137 5.83 -5.41 -5.42
N HIS A 138 6.70 -6.06 -4.64
CA HIS A 138 6.48 -6.32 -3.22
C HIS A 138 7.33 -5.36 -2.38
N ILE A 139 6.75 -4.82 -1.32
CA ILE A 139 7.39 -3.94 -0.35
C ILE A 139 7.21 -4.58 1.03
N ALA A 140 8.31 -5.08 1.61
CA ALA A 140 8.31 -5.71 2.92
C ALA A 140 8.01 -4.65 4.00
N LEU A 141 7.11 -4.99 4.92
CA LEU A 141 6.68 -4.09 6.01
C LEU A 141 7.51 -4.24 7.30
N GLY A 142 8.40 -5.22 7.36
CA GLY A 142 9.12 -5.59 8.57
C GLY A 142 10.26 -6.54 8.29
N GLU A 143 10.89 -7.02 9.35
CA GLU A 143 11.87 -8.09 9.30
C GLU A 143 11.18 -9.45 9.44
N PHE A 144 11.43 -10.37 8.50
CA PHE A 144 10.91 -11.73 8.53
C PHE A 144 11.63 -12.63 7.54
N ASP A 145 11.59 -13.94 7.80
CA ASP A 145 12.08 -14.96 6.89
C ASP A 145 10.91 -15.61 6.14
N MET A 146 11.04 -15.72 4.82
CA MET A 146 10.07 -16.41 3.97
C MET A 146 10.78 -17.08 2.81
N MET A 147 10.48 -18.37 2.58
CA MET A 147 11.04 -19.16 1.47
C MET A 147 12.58 -19.10 1.38
N GLY A 148 13.26 -19.07 2.53
CA GLY A 148 14.72 -19.02 2.61
C GLY A 148 15.32 -17.63 2.31
N ILE A 149 14.51 -16.59 2.23
CA ILE A 149 14.96 -15.21 2.06
C ILE A 149 14.64 -14.42 3.34
N HIS A 150 15.64 -13.72 3.85
CA HIS A 150 15.47 -12.74 4.92
C HIS A 150 15.09 -11.38 4.32
N PHE A 151 13.93 -10.85 4.71
CA PHE A 151 13.45 -9.54 4.28
C PHE A 151 13.69 -8.49 5.35
N THR A 152 14.04 -7.28 4.91
CA THR A 152 14.04 -6.05 5.70
C THR A 152 13.02 -5.08 5.09
N PRO A 153 12.52 -4.08 5.85
CA PRO A 153 11.59 -3.09 5.30
C PRO A 153 12.08 -2.45 4.00
N GLY A 154 11.24 -2.44 2.96
CA GLY A 154 11.57 -1.87 1.65
C GLY A 154 11.22 -2.77 0.46
N ILE A 155 11.64 -2.35 -0.75
CA ILE A 155 11.31 -3.06 -1.99
C ILE A 155 12.04 -4.41 -2.04
N ALA A 156 11.29 -5.49 -2.23
CA ALA A 156 11.79 -6.85 -2.30
C ALA A 156 12.19 -7.22 -3.74
N HIS A 157 13.36 -6.75 -4.19
CA HIS A 157 13.87 -6.96 -5.56
C HIS A 157 14.13 -8.43 -5.95
N ASN A 158 14.14 -9.35 -4.99
CA ASN A 158 14.42 -10.77 -5.19
C ASN A 158 13.23 -11.67 -4.85
N PHE A 159 12.08 -11.13 -4.46
CA PHE A 159 10.93 -11.95 -4.07
C PHE A 159 10.27 -12.56 -5.31
N LYS A 160 10.37 -13.89 -5.42
CA LYS A 160 9.70 -14.69 -6.47
C LYS A 160 9.89 -14.14 -7.87
N ALA A 161 11.10 -13.65 -8.16
CA ALA A 161 11.44 -13.11 -9.46
C ALA A 161 11.11 -14.12 -10.57
N THR A 162 10.44 -13.67 -11.62
CA THR A 162 10.05 -14.49 -12.77
C THR A 162 10.73 -13.95 -14.02
N PRO A 163 11.89 -14.50 -14.43
CA PRO A 163 12.58 -14.07 -15.64
C PRO A 163 11.67 -14.29 -16.87
N ALA A 164 11.33 -13.21 -17.56
CA ALA A 164 10.54 -13.28 -18.79
C ALA A 164 11.45 -13.49 -20.02
N PRO A 165 10.97 -14.20 -21.05
CA PRO A 165 11.69 -14.33 -22.31
C PRO A 165 11.64 -13.01 -23.12
N SER A 166 12.56 -12.87 -24.09
CA SER A 166 12.33 -11.95 -25.22
C SER A 166 11.09 -12.41 -25.98
N CYS A 167 10.21 -11.47 -26.32
CA CYS A 167 9.08 -11.72 -27.21
C CYS A 167 9.29 -11.16 -28.61
N LYS A 168 10.46 -10.57 -28.85
CA LYS A 168 10.92 -10.12 -30.15
C LYS A 168 11.69 -11.22 -30.86
#